data_AF-J9TVN7-F1
#
_entry.id   AF-J9TVN7-F1
#
_cell.length_a   1.000
_cell.length_b   1.000
_cell.length_c   1.000
_cell.angle_alpha   90.00
_cell.angle_beta   90.00
_cell.angle_gamma   90.00
#
_symmetry.space_group_name_H-M   'P 1'
#
loop_
_entity.id
_entity.type
_entity.pdbx_description
1 polymer ?
#
loop_
_entity_poly.entity_id
_entity_poly.type
_entity_poly.pdbx_seq_one_letter_code
_entity_poly.pdbx_strand_id
1 'polypeptide(L)'
;MRKNSKRKKEIVKDNNDTQDKNIKKENKKDPNIKKLENDLEKIFSTKVNVIDKEGKEGKIIIEYYSADDLSRIMDILDNIHNINTNSIKHTIEY
;
A
#
# COMPACT_ATOMS: atom_id res chain seq x y z
N MET A 1 -14.25 -52.30 27.39
CA MET A 1 -13.97 -51.77 26.03
C MET A 1 -13.59 -50.29 26.17
N ARG A 2 -12.29 -49.94 26.04
CA ARG A 2 -11.68 -49.23 24.88
C ARG A 2 -12.39 -47.89 24.56
N LYS A 3 -11.80 -46.69 24.62
CA LYS A 3 -10.40 -46.26 24.40
C LYS A 3 -10.08 -44.94 25.13
N ASN A 4 -8.85 -44.84 25.68
CA ASN A 4 -8.13 -43.58 25.89
C ASN A 4 -7.64 -43.04 24.53
N SER A 5 -7.61 -41.72 24.32
CA SER A 5 -6.45 -41.09 23.66
C SER A 5 -6.36 -39.59 23.91
N LYS A 6 -5.19 -39.20 24.41
CA LYS A 6 -4.69 -37.85 24.65
C LYS A 6 -4.60 -37.06 23.34
N ARG A 7 -4.91 -35.76 23.38
CA ARG A 7 -4.09 -34.74 22.70
C ARG A 7 -3.99 -33.47 23.56
N LYS A 8 -2.83 -33.35 24.23
CA LYS A 8 -2.20 -32.08 24.58
C LYS A 8 -1.76 -31.36 23.31
N LYS A 9 -1.75 -30.03 23.35
CA LYS A 9 -0.81 -29.04 22.75
C LYS A 9 -1.63 -27.77 22.42
N GLU A 10 -1.62 -26.76 23.29
CA GLU A 10 -0.65 -25.64 23.29
C GLU A 10 -0.49 -24.96 21.92
N ILE A 11 -0.87 -23.67 21.92
CA ILE A 11 -0.23 -22.53 21.23
C ILE A 11 -0.23 -22.59 19.69
N VAL A 12 -1.04 -21.75 19.05
CA VAL A 12 -0.53 -20.68 18.17
C VAL A 12 -1.44 -19.45 18.29
N LYS A 13 -0.80 -18.33 18.58
CA LYS A 13 -1.33 -16.99 18.75
C LYS A 13 -0.79 -16.21 17.57
N ASP A 14 -1.56 -16.06 16.50
CA ASP A 14 -1.23 -15.20 15.36
C ASP A 14 -2.41 -14.24 15.16
N ASN A 15 -2.46 -13.13 15.90
CA ASN A 15 -1.80 -11.86 15.59
C ASN A 15 -2.06 -11.36 14.17
N ASN A 16 -3.31 -11.06 13.82
CA ASN A 16 -3.61 -10.21 12.64
C ASN A 16 -4.73 -9.18 12.87
N ASP A 17 -5.12 -8.93 14.13
CA ASP A 17 -6.28 -8.06 14.45
C ASP A 17 -5.86 -6.68 15.03
N THR A 18 -4.64 -6.24 14.72
CA THR A 18 -4.06 -5.00 15.28
C THR A 18 -3.54 -3.99 14.25
N GLN A 19 -3.57 -4.28 12.94
CA GLN A 19 -3.12 -3.29 11.94
C GLN A 19 -4.22 -2.36 11.41
N ASP A 20 -5.50 -2.74 11.46
CA ASP A 20 -6.58 -1.91 10.91
C ASP A 20 -7.09 -0.79 11.83
N LYS A 21 -6.73 -0.81 13.12
CA LYS A 21 -7.26 0.19 14.09
C LYS A 21 -6.55 1.55 14.03
N ASN A 22 -5.48 1.70 13.26
CA ASN A 22 -4.78 2.98 13.10
C ASN A 22 -5.17 3.77 11.85
N ILE A 23 -6.10 3.28 11.03
CA ILE A 23 -6.58 4.01 9.84
C ILE A 23 -7.63 5.08 10.24
N LYS A 24 -8.19 5.00 11.46
CA LYS A 24 -9.24 5.91 11.98
C LYS A 24 -8.79 6.75 13.17
N LYS A 25 -7.59 7.32 13.15
CA LYS A 25 -7.34 8.53 13.95
C LYS A 25 -7.46 9.72 13.01
N GLU A 26 -8.63 10.35 13.05
CA GLU A 26 -8.90 11.70 12.53
C GLU A 26 -8.07 12.74 13.30
N ASN A 27 -6.74 12.57 13.33
CA ASN A 27 -5.87 13.73 13.42
C ASN A 27 -6.03 14.43 12.07
N LYS A 28 -6.29 15.74 12.08
CA LYS A 28 -6.32 16.55 10.86
C LYS A 28 -5.08 16.23 10.04
N LYS A 29 -5.24 15.42 8.98
CA LYS A 29 -4.16 15.10 8.05
C LYS A 29 -3.60 16.42 7.53
N ASP A 30 -2.27 16.50 7.43
CA ASP A 30 -1.61 17.67 6.85
C ASP A 30 -2.26 17.99 5.48
N PRO A 31 -2.64 19.26 5.20
CA PRO A 31 -3.27 19.62 3.94
C PRO A 31 -2.49 19.19 2.70
N ASN A 32 -1.15 19.16 2.77
CA ASN A 32 -0.28 18.71 1.69
C ASN A 32 -0.41 17.20 1.47
N ILE A 33 -0.47 16.42 2.55
CA ILE A 33 -0.67 14.96 2.47
C ILE A 33 -2.05 14.65 1.89
N LYS A 34 -3.09 15.36 2.33
CA LYS A 34 -4.44 15.19 1.77
C LYS A 34 -4.50 15.58 0.29
N LYS A 35 -3.81 16.65 -0.11
CA LYS A 35 -3.71 17.03 -1.52
C LYS A 35 -3.00 15.95 -2.33
N LEU A 36 -1.90 15.41 -1.81
CA LEU A 36 -1.17 14.31 -2.43
C LEU A 36 -2.06 13.06 -2.59
N GLU A 37 -2.81 12.67 -1.55
CA GLU A 37 -3.80 11.58 -1.65
C GLU A 37 -4.79 11.84 -2.79
N ASN A 38 -5.43 13.00 -2.81
CA ASN A 38 -6.40 13.35 -3.85
C ASN A 38 -5.80 13.33 -5.27
N ASP A 39 -4.55 13.79 -5.42
CA ASP A 39 -3.86 13.80 -6.70
C ASP A 39 -3.53 12.37 -7.16
N LEU A 40 -3.07 11.50 -6.25
CA LEU A 40 -2.81 10.08 -6.52
C LEU A 40 -4.11 9.32 -6.80
N GLU A 41 -5.21 9.60 -6.09
CA GLU A 41 -6.52 9.00 -6.35
C GLU A 41 -7.03 9.32 -7.74
N LYS A 42 -6.81 10.56 -8.23
CA LYS A 42 -7.15 10.93 -9.61
C LYS A 42 -6.31 10.19 -10.63
N ILE A 43 -5.00 10.06 -10.39
CA ILE A 43 -4.07 9.38 -11.29
C ILE A 43 -4.43 7.89 -11.38
N PHE A 44 -4.57 7.22 -10.24
CA PHE A 44 -4.81 5.78 -10.19
C PHE A 44 -6.29 5.41 -10.26
N SER A 45 -7.21 6.39 -10.28
CA SER A 45 -8.67 6.19 -10.29
C SER A 45 -9.13 5.14 -9.27
N THR A 46 -8.49 5.11 -8.11
CA THR A 46 -8.77 4.21 -7.00
C THR A 46 -8.34 4.89 -5.71
N LYS A 47 -8.77 4.35 -4.57
CA LYS A 47 -8.48 4.93 -3.26
C LYS A 47 -7.00 4.81 -2.91
N VAL A 48 -6.42 5.91 -2.45
CA VAL A 48 -5.01 6.01 -2.06
C VAL A 48 -4.91 6.61 -0.67
N ASN A 49 -4.13 5.96 0.20
CA ASN A 49 -3.86 6.46 1.54
C ASN A 49 -2.36 6.66 1.72
N VAL A 50 -1.98 7.86 2.15
CA VAL A 50 -0.60 8.24 2.45
C VAL A 50 -0.45 8.29 3.97
N ILE A 51 0.35 7.38 4.49
CA ILE A 51 0.73 7.31 5.89
C ILE A 51 2.13 7.92 5.98
N ASP A 52 2.18 9.19 6.34
CA ASP A 52 3.44 9.84 6.68
C ASP A 52 3.71 9.69 8.19
N LYS A 53 4.91 9.21 8.52
CA LYS A 53 5.36 9.06 9.91
C LYS A 53 6.64 9.85 10.07
N GLU A 54 6.53 10.98 10.76
CA GLU A 54 7.64 11.88 11.01
C GLU A 54 8.87 11.13 11.57
N GLY A 55 10.00 11.26 10.87
CA GLY A 55 11.26 10.60 11.21
C GLY A 55 11.29 9.08 11.02
N LYS A 56 10.32 8.48 10.35
CA LYS A 56 10.23 7.03 10.07
C LYS A 56 9.80 6.75 8.63
N GLU A 57 9.75 5.47 8.25
CA GLU A 57 9.22 5.06 6.96
C GLU A 57 7.78 5.53 6.75
N GLY A 58 7.55 6.26 5.66
CA GLY A 58 6.23 6.54 5.13
C GLY A 58 5.70 5.35 4.32
N LYS A 59 4.37 5.29 4.12
CA LYS A 59 3.72 4.27 3.29
C LYS A 59 2.66 4.91 2.40
N ILE A 60 2.65 4.51 1.13
CA ILE A 60 1.56 4.82 0.21
C ILE A 60 0.83 3.50 -0.06
N ILE A 61 -0.48 3.49 0.16
CA ILE A 61 -1.33 2.32 -0.02
C ILE A 61 -2.29 2.64 -1.15
N ILE A 62 -2.22 1.88 -2.23
CA ILE A 62 -3.15 1.97 -3.37
C ILE A 62 -4.07 0.75 -3.27
N GLU A 63 -5.37 0.99 -3.07
CA GLU A 63 -6.36 -0.08 -3.01
C GLU A 63 -6.74 -0.52 -4.44
N TYR A 64 -7.01 -1.80 -4.66
CA TYR A 64 -7.55 -2.31 -5.92
C TYR A 64 -8.71 -3.27 -5.62
N TYR A 65 -9.75 -3.23 -6.43
CA TYR A 65 -10.97 -4.03 -6.21
C TYR A 65 -11.18 -5.09 -7.29
N SER A 66 -10.40 -5.03 -8.36
CA SER A 66 -10.45 -5.95 -9.50
C SER A 66 -9.06 -6.23 -10.07
N ALA A 67 -8.96 -7.28 -10.88
CA ALA A 67 -7.74 -7.55 -11.65
C ALA A 67 -7.45 -6.44 -12.66
N ASP A 68 -8.50 -5.88 -13.27
CA ASP A 68 -8.39 -4.78 -14.23
C ASP A 68 -7.81 -3.51 -13.58
N ASP A 69 -8.21 -3.21 -12.33
CA ASP A 69 -7.62 -2.10 -11.57
C ASP A 69 -6.13 -2.31 -11.35
N LEU A 70 -5.73 -3.51 -10.94
CA LEU A 70 -4.32 -3.84 -10.73
C LEU A 70 -3.51 -3.70 -12.02
N SER A 71 -4.00 -4.26 -13.13
CA SER A 71 -3.35 -4.14 -14.44
C SER A 71 -3.16 -2.68 -14.84
N ARG A 72 -4.22 -1.87 -14.74
CA ARG A 72 -4.16 -0.44 -15.05
C ARG A 72 -3.19 0.33 -14.16
N ILE A 73 -3.14 0.03 -12.85
CA ILE A 73 -2.16 0.63 -11.93
C ILE A 73 -0.74 0.28 -12.36
N MET A 74 -0.47 -0.98 -12.69
CA MET A 74 0.85 -1.41 -13.16
C MET A 74 1.24 -0.73 -14.47
N ASP A 75 0.32 -0.61 -15.42
CA ASP A 75 0.56 0.10 -16.67
C ASP A 75 0.94 1.57 -16.42
N ILE A 76 0.25 2.25 -15.50
CA ILE A 76 0.58 3.64 -15.12
C ILE A 76 2.00 3.71 -14.53
N LEU A 77 2.36 2.80 -13.63
CA LEU A 77 3.69 2.77 -12.99
C LEU A 77 4.79 2.51 -14.01
N ASP A 78 4.59 1.56 -14.93
CA ASP A 78 5.53 1.24 -16.00
C ASP A 78 5.70 2.42 -16.95
N ASN A 79 4.60 3.08 -17.32
CA ASN A 79 4.65 4.29 -18.15
C ASN A 79 5.47 5.41 -17.49
N ILE A 80 5.24 5.66 -16.18
CA ILE A 80 6.01 6.66 -15.43
C ILE A 80 7.51 6.27 -15.39
N HIS A 81 7.82 5.00 -15.16
CA HIS A 81 9.21 4.52 -15.17
C HIS A 81 9.88 4.75 -16.53
N ASN A 82 9.19 4.40 -17.62
CA ASN A 82 9.71 4.48 -18.98
C ASN A 82 9.92 5.92 -19.47
N ILE A 83 9.07 6.87 -19.07
CA ILE A 83 9.26 8.30 -19.38
C ILE A 83 10.56 8.82 -18.75
N ASN A 84 10.83 8.43 -17.50
CA ASN A 84 12.01 8.86 -16.78
C ASN A 84 13.29 8.22 -17.34
N THR A 85 13.26 6.95 -17.75
CA THR A 85 14.44 6.28 -18.32
C THR A 85 14.83 6.81 -19.69
N ASN A 86 13.87 7.17 -20.55
CA ASN A 86 14.18 7.79 -21.85
C ASN A 86 14.76 9.20 -21.71
N SER A 87 14.35 9.95 -20.69
CA SER A 87 14.91 11.29 -20.40
C SER A 87 16.37 11.20 -19.92
N ILE A 88 16.70 10.16 -19.15
CA ILE A 88 18.07 9.92 -18.69
C ILE A 88 18.97 9.46 -19.84
N LYS A 89 18.51 8.54 -20.72
CA LYS A 89 19.30 8.07 -21.88
C LYS A 89 19.78 9.22 -22.77
N HIS A 90 18.95 10.22 -23.04
CA HIS A 90 19.32 11.39 -23.86
C HIS A 90 20.33 12.34 -23.16
N THR A 91 20.52 12.23 -21.85
CA THR A 91 21.48 13.06 -21.09
C THR A 91 22.88 12.43 -21.03
N ILE A 92 22.99 11.11 -21.20
CA ILE A 92 24.26 10.36 -21.11
C ILE A 92 24.90 10.04 -22.48
N GLU A 93 24.23 10.37 -23.59
CA GLU A 93 24.84 10.31 -24.93
C GLU A 93 25.37 11.69 -25.34
N TYR A 94 26.63 11.96 -25.00
CA TYR A 94 27.57 12.85 -25.71
C TYR A 94 28.99 12.30 -25.59
#